data_AF-I4LZ15-F1
#
_entry.id   AF-I4LZ15-F1
#
_cell.length_a   1.000
_cell.length_b   1.000
_cell.length_c   1.000
_cell.angle_alpha   90.00
_cell.angle_beta   90.00
_cell.angle_gamma   90.00
#
_symmetry.space_group_name_H-M   'P 1'
#
loop_
_entity.id
_entity.type
_entity.pdbx_description
1 polymer ?
#
loop_
_entity_poly.entity_id
_entity_poly.type
_entity_poly.pdbx_seq_one_letter_code
_entity_poly.pdbx_strand_id
1 'polypeptide(L)'
;MAVTLILASKSPARRAVLAAAGVIPVIHESEVDEPAALQDAASERGTSVEELSAEQRVSILARAKASAVYNSWKCVADAAASASGDLIVGYPLEAEVAETTGAAKTTSNALASDCQADVTHNVDTAQTRDFSGVTVPTKTFDIHNFDHLNKSSKNCNSVLIVGCDSMFLLDGECYGKPHTPEIAFERIKNMSGKTGQLWTGHCLIDAKTGKIVCKTSHASVTFSQMSDAEIRAYVETGEPLEVAGSFTLEGFGGAFIEGIQGDPHGVLGISLPLLRNMVAELGYAWPDLWNKNTLEEDCAKNDPASVEVPKENVHQPGDGWIMCDCGRRHWGHNGAAGVLLARRDEATGRVTHVVMQHRALWSAEGGTWGIPGGAISDGESAIEGALRESFEEANITSQDIDVVGAYCESHGNWRYTTVFAFEKPGHRVEPCAHDDESMEIKWVPIDDVPKLKLLTAMRTDWPSFRARLDSLSR
;
A
#
# COMPACT_ATOMS: atom_id res chain seq x y z
N MET A 1 16.28 -5.34 15.71
CA MET A 1 16.35 -4.47 14.50
C MET A 1 14.93 -4.40 13.99
N ALA A 2 14.39 -3.24 13.59
CA ALA A 2 13.03 -3.25 13.05
C ALA A 2 13.01 -4.00 11.70
N VAL A 3 12.06 -4.91 11.53
CA VAL A 3 11.87 -5.69 10.31
C VAL A 3 10.48 -5.39 9.78
N THR A 4 10.39 -4.97 8.52
CA THR A 4 9.11 -4.71 7.86
C THR A 4 8.59 -6.02 7.27
N LEU A 5 7.34 -6.37 7.58
CA LEU A 5 6.65 -7.50 6.96
C LEU A 5 5.72 -6.99 5.86
N ILE A 6 5.90 -7.47 4.63
CA ILE A 6 4.95 -7.30 3.53
C ILE A 6 4.08 -8.55 3.45
N LEU A 7 2.76 -8.38 3.55
CA LEU A 7 1.78 -9.44 3.33
C LEU A 7 1.33 -9.42 1.86
N ALA A 8 1.70 -10.46 1.11
CA ALA A 8 1.33 -10.68 -0.28
C ALA A 8 -0.13 -11.18 -0.43
N SER A 9 -1.11 -10.44 0.12
CA SER A 9 -2.51 -10.87 0.20
C SER A 9 -3.44 -9.75 0.71
N LYS A 10 -4.61 -9.57 0.08
CA LYS A 10 -5.70 -8.70 0.58
C LYS A 10 -6.59 -9.32 1.69
N SER A 11 -6.35 -10.58 2.08
CA SER A 11 -7.19 -11.28 3.08
C SER A 11 -7.30 -10.54 4.42
N PRO A 12 -8.52 -10.10 4.82
CA PRO A 12 -8.73 -9.44 6.12
C PRO A 12 -8.40 -10.34 7.31
N ALA A 13 -8.71 -11.64 7.21
CA ALA A 13 -8.44 -12.62 8.26
C ALA A 13 -6.93 -12.75 8.55
N ARG A 14 -6.10 -12.90 7.51
CA ARG A 14 -4.63 -12.98 7.68
C ARG A 14 -4.05 -11.73 8.34
N ARG A 15 -4.54 -10.56 7.93
CA ARG A 15 -4.16 -9.28 8.51
C ARG A 15 -4.57 -9.19 9.98
N ALA A 16 -5.79 -9.58 10.33
CA ALA A 16 -6.28 -9.56 11.70
C ALA A 16 -5.44 -10.48 12.61
N VAL A 17 -5.06 -11.67 12.15
CA VAL A 17 -4.20 -12.60 12.89
C VAL A 17 -2.82 -12.01 13.16
N LEU A 18 -2.19 -11.37 12.17
CA LEU A 18 -0.91 -10.68 12.35
C LEU A 18 -1.03 -9.50 13.32
N ALA A 19 -2.07 -8.68 13.16
CA ALA A 19 -2.30 -7.50 14.00
C ALA A 19 -2.56 -7.88 15.46
N ALA A 20 -3.28 -8.98 15.72
CA ALA A 20 -3.45 -9.53 17.06
C ALA A 20 -2.13 -10.01 17.67
N ALA A 21 -1.16 -10.41 16.84
CA ALA A 21 0.18 -10.83 17.24
C ALA A 21 1.20 -9.68 17.36
N GLY A 22 0.74 -8.42 17.23
CA GLY A 22 1.56 -7.21 17.35
C GLY A 22 2.28 -6.80 16.05
N VAL A 23 1.96 -7.44 14.92
CA VAL A 23 2.56 -7.18 13.61
C VAL A 23 1.54 -6.53 12.69
N ILE A 24 1.75 -5.27 12.33
CA ILE A 24 0.99 -4.57 11.30
C ILE A 24 1.79 -4.64 10.00
N PRO A 25 1.42 -5.53 9.06
CA PRO A 25 2.14 -5.66 7.80
C PRO A 25 1.81 -4.51 6.83
N VAL A 26 2.75 -4.23 5.92
CA VAL A 26 2.45 -3.52 4.67
C VAL A 26 1.68 -4.49 3.76
N ILE A 27 0.59 -4.04 3.15
CA ILE A 27 -0.25 -4.88 2.29
C ILE A 27 0.14 -4.64 0.84
N HIS A 28 0.54 -5.71 0.16
CA HIS A 28 0.80 -5.68 -1.27
C HIS A 28 0.02 -6.83 -1.91
N GLU A 29 -0.91 -6.54 -2.81
CA GLU A 29 -1.66 -7.62 -3.47
C GLU A 29 -0.79 -8.34 -4.50
N SER A 30 -0.76 -9.67 -4.43
CA SER A 30 -0.13 -10.47 -5.47
C SER A 30 -1.09 -10.70 -6.63
N GLU A 31 -0.76 -10.22 -7.82
CA GLU A 31 -1.42 -10.62 -9.06
C GLU A 31 -0.81 -11.93 -9.57
N VAL A 32 -1.50 -13.05 -9.34
CA VAL A 32 -1.05 -14.40 -9.74
C VAL A 32 -2.17 -15.12 -10.47
N ASP A 33 -1.88 -15.62 -11.67
CA ASP A 33 -2.70 -16.62 -12.36
C ASP A 33 -2.48 -17.98 -11.66
N GLU A 34 -3.34 -18.28 -10.67
CA GLU A 34 -3.23 -19.50 -9.87
C GLU A 34 -3.33 -20.78 -10.71
N PRO A 35 -4.28 -20.90 -11.68
CA PRO A 35 -4.31 -22.04 -12.61
C PRO A 35 -3.00 -22.22 -13.38
N ALA A 36 -2.45 -21.15 -13.96
CA ALA A 36 -1.19 -21.23 -14.70
C ALA A 36 -0.03 -21.65 -13.79
N ALA A 37 0.08 -21.07 -12.60
CA ALA A 37 1.13 -21.41 -11.63
C ALA A 37 1.07 -22.90 -11.22
N LEU A 38 -0.12 -23.47 -11.04
CA LEU A 38 -0.28 -24.90 -10.78
C LEU A 38 0.06 -25.76 -12.00
N GLN A 39 -0.34 -25.33 -13.20
CA GLN A 39 -0.07 -26.05 -14.44
C GLN A 39 1.43 -26.12 -14.76
N ASP A 40 2.14 -25.01 -14.61
CA ASP A 40 3.59 -24.93 -14.80
C ASP A 40 4.29 -25.84 -13.79
N ALA A 41 3.91 -25.74 -12.52
CA ALA A 41 4.45 -26.56 -11.45
C ALA A 41 4.18 -28.07 -11.64
N ALA A 42 3.01 -28.45 -12.16
CA ALA A 42 2.68 -29.83 -12.49
C ALA A 42 3.54 -30.34 -13.66
N SER A 43 3.69 -29.51 -14.69
CA SER A 43 4.48 -29.82 -15.89
C SER A 43 5.96 -30.01 -15.56
N GLU A 44 6.55 -29.16 -14.70
CA GLU A 44 7.92 -29.31 -14.21
C GLU A 44 8.15 -30.62 -13.44
N ARG A 45 7.10 -31.13 -12.79
CA ARG A 45 7.13 -32.39 -12.02
C ARG A 45 6.77 -33.61 -12.86
N GLY A 46 6.36 -33.43 -14.12
CA GLY A 46 5.90 -34.51 -15.00
C GLY A 46 4.59 -35.17 -14.52
N THR A 47 3.70 -34.39 -13.90
CA THR A 47 2.42 -34.84 -13.33
C THR A 47 1.28 -33.93 -13.84
N SER A 48 0.01 -34.30 -13.59
CA SER A 48 -1.13 -33.41 -13.86
C SER A 48 -1.49 -32.56 -12.63
N VAL A 49 -2.25 -31.48 -12.83
CA VAL A 49 -2.71 -30.64 -11.70
C VAL A 49 -3.59 -31.43 -10.74
N GLU A 50 -4.39 -32.36 -11.26
CA GLU A 50 -5.28 -33.24 -10.49
C GLU A 50 -4.50 -34.15 -9.53
N GLU A 51 -3.29 -34.58 -9.92
CA GLU A 51 -2.41 -35.44 -9.15
C GLU A 51 -1.67 -34.69 -8.02
N LEU A 52 -1.63 -33.35 -8.06
CA LEU A 52 -1.07 -32.56 -6.98
C LEU A 52 -1.95 -32.66 -5.73
N SER A 53 -1.35 -33.10 -4.62
CA SER A 53 -1.97 -33.04 -3.29
C SER A 53 -2.28 -31.60 -2.89
N ALA A 54 -3.25 -31.40 -1.99
CA ALA A 54 -3.57 -30.07 -1.49
C ALA A 54 -2.37 -29.37 -0.83
N GLU A 55 -1.55 -30.11 -0.09
CA GLU A 55 -0.30 -29.60 0.48
C GLU A 55 0.62 -29.00 -0.59
N GLN A 56 0.81 -29.72 -1.70
CA GLN A 56 1.63 -29.23 -2.81
C GLN A 56 1.01 -27.99 -3.46
N ARG A 57 -0.30 -28.00 -3.71
CA ARG A 57 -1.01 -26.87 -4.34
C ARG A 57 -0.87 -25.59 -3.51
N VAL A 58 -1.18 -25.64 -2.21
CA VAL A 58 -1.06 -24.44 -1.35
C VAL A 58 0.38 -23.97 -1.22
N SER A 59 1.36 -24.89 -1.21
CA SER A 59 2.77 -24.52 -1.17
C SER A 59 3.23 -23.81 -2.47
N ILE A 60 2.78 -24.31 -3.63
CA ILE A 60 3.05 -23.71 -4.95
C ILE A 60 2.43 -22.31 -5.02
N LEU A 61 1.15 -22.17 -4.66
CA LEU A 61 0.44 -20.90 -4.73
C LEU A 61 0.98 -19.87 -3.74
N ALA A 62 1.27 -20.27 -2.49
CA ALA A 62 1.91 -19.39 -1.53
C ALA A 62 3.26 -18.86 -2.03
N ARG A 63 4.06 -19.72 -2.68
CA ARG A 63 5.33 -19.32 -3.30
C ARG A 63 5.13 -18.38 -4.48
N ALA A 64 4.18 -18.65 -5.37
CA ALA A 64 3.88 -17.80 -6.50
C ALA A 64 3.48 -16.39 -6.04
N LYS A 65 2.59 -16.29 -5.04
CA LYS A 65 2.14 -15.02 -4.45
C LYS A 65 3.28 -14.21 -3.84
N ALA A 66 4.11 -14.83 -3.00
CA ALA A 66 5.28 -14.16 -2.43
C ALA A 66 6.30 -13.72 -3.51
N SER A 67 6.51 -14.57 -4.54
CA SER A 67 7.47 -14.28 -5.60
C SER A 67 7.03 -13.15 -6.51
N ALA A 68 5.72 -13.04 -6.80
CA ALA A 68 5.16 -11.93 -7.57
C ALA A 68 5.43 -10.59 -6.88
N VAL A 69 5.14 -10.50 -5.58
CA VAL A 69 5.41 -9.30 -4.77
C VAL A 69 6.92 -9.03 -4.65
N TYR A 70 7.75 -10.06 -4.46
CA TYR A 70 9.20 -9.90 -4.43
C TYR A 70 9.76 -9.35 -5.74
N ASN A 71 9.26 -9.82 -6.88
CA ASN A 71 9.68 -9.33 -8.19
C ASN A 71 9.27 -7.87 -8.39
N SER A 72 8.02 -7.52 -8.02
CA SER A 72 7.54 -6.13 -8.06
C SER A 72 8.40 -5.22 -7.19
N TRP A 73 8.61 -5.61 -5.92
CA TRP A 73 9.47 -4.89 -4.97
C TRP A 73 10.89 -4.70 -5.52
N LYS A 74 11.48 -5.75 -6.10
CA LYS A 74 12.82 -5.68 -6.69
C LYS A 74 12.86 -4.72 -7.88
N CYS A 75 11.85 -4.69 -8.73
CA CYS A 75 11.80 -3.77 -9.86
C CYS A 75 11.70 -2.32 -9.39
N VAL A 76 10.93 -2.05 -8.32
CA VAL A 76 10.89 -0.72 -7.68
C VAL A 76 12.25 -0.34 -7.13
N ALA A 77 12.91 -1.24 -6.39
CA ALA A 77 14.25 -1.00 -5.83
C ALA A 77 15.31 -0.77 -6.94
N ASP A 78 15.30 -1.59 -8.00
CA ASP A 78 16.20 -1.46 -9.14
C ASP A 78 15.95 -0.14 -9.89
N ALA A 79 14.69 0.25 -10.10
CA ALA A 79 14.32 1.52 -10.72
C ALA A 79 14.77 2.72 -9.87
N ALA A 80 14.53 2.67 -8.56
CA ALA A 80 14.98 3.71 -7.61
C ALA A 80 16.51 3.81 -7.56
N ALA A 81 17.23 2.69 -7.60
CA ALA A 81 18.69 2.66 -7.66
C ALA A 81 19.23 3.17 -9.01
N SER A 82 18.48 2.99 -10.10
CA SER A 82 18.83 3.51 -11.43
C SER A 82 18.42 4.97 -11.67
N ALA A 83 17.70 5.57 -10.72
CA ALA A 83 17.25 6.96 -10.80
C ALA A 83 18.44 7.90 -11.05
N SER A 84 18.21 8.92 -11.86
CA SER A 84 19.27 9.85 -12.27
C SER A 84 18.81 11.31 -12.15
N GLY A 85 19.76 12.22 -12.24
CA GLY A 85 19.50 13.67 -12.14
C GLY A 85 19.56 14.18 -10.70
N ASP A 86 18.93 15.33 -10.49
CA ASP A 86 19.05 16.07 -9.23
C ASP A 86 17.79 15.92 -8.36
N LEU A 87 18.00 15.97 -7.04
CA LEU A 87 16.97 16.26 -6.05
C LEU A 87 17.01 17.74 -5.70
N ILE A 88 15.92 18.45 -5.99
CA ILE A 88 15.74 19.85 -5.58
C ILE A 88 14.84 19.87 -4.35
N VAL A 89 15.30 20.48 -3.26
CA VAL A 89 14.52 20.65 -2.02
C VAL A 89 14.12 22.10 -1.87
N GLY A 90 12.81 22.37 -1.82
CA GLY A 90 12.23 23.68 -1.50
C GLY A 90 11.91 23.81 -0.02
N TYR A 91 12.21 24.97 0.57
CA TYR A 91 11.94 25.27 1.99
C TYR A 91 10.97 26.47 2.14
N PRO A 92 9.66 26.29 1.88
CA PRO A 92 8.70 27.40 1.92
C PRO A 92 8.62 28.09 3.30
N LEU A 93 8.83 27.34 4.39
CA LEU A 93 8.84 27.91 5.74
C LEU A 93 10.06 28.79 6.04
N GLU A 94 11.20 28.57 5.37
CA GLU A 94 12.40 29.42 5.53
C GLU A 94 12.20 30.80 4.85
N ALA A 95 11.43 30.84 3.75
CA ALA A 95 11.13 32.09 3.04
C ALA A 95 10.36 33.09 3.91
N GLU A 96 9.42 32.59 4.73
CA GLU A 96 8.58 33.42 5.61
C GLU A 96 9.37 34.06 6.75
N VAL A 97 10.34 33.33 7.32
CA VAL A 97 11.22 33.87 8.38
C VAL A 97 12.10 34.99 7.83
N ALA A 98 12.52 34.89 6.56
CA ALA A 98 13.29 35.93 5.89
C ALA A 98 12.45 37.20 5.62
N GLU A 99 11.19 37.07 5.21
CA GLU A 99 10.29 38.22 5.00
C GLU A 99 9.91 38.93 6.31
N THR A 100 9.67 38.17 7.38
CA THR A 100 9.36 38.73 8.72
C THR A 100 10.56 39.39 9.39
N THR A 101 11.79 38.94 9.12
CA THR A 101 13.02 39.58 9.64
C THR A 101 13.50 40.77 8.80
N GLY A 102 13.14 40.85 7.52
CA GLY A 102 13.44 41.98 6.63
C GLY A 102 12.54 43.21 6.82
N ALA A 103 11.36 43.04 7.42
CA ALA A 103 10.36 44.10 7.59
C ALA A 103 10.50 44.94 8.89
N ALA A 104 11.64 44.87 9.58
CA ALA A 104 11.93 45.74 10.72
C ALA A 104 12.46 47.12 10.28
N LYS A 105 11.65 47.89 9.53
CA LYS A 105 11.70 49.37 9.49
C LYS A 105 10.47 49.94 8.77
N THR A 106 9.64 50.62 9.57
CA THR A 106 8.60 51.62 9.22
C THR A 106 7.44 51.13 8.33
N THR A 107 6.30 50.78 8.92
CA THR A 107 5.25 51.72 9.37
C THR A 107 4.23 51.04 10.29
N SER A 108 3.63 51.86 11.13
CA SER A 108 2.79 51.63 12.31
C SER A 108 1.53 50.78 12.14
N ASN A 109 1.34 49.91 13.15
CA ASN A 109 0.09 49.51 13.82
C ASN A 109 -1.15 49.19 12.99
N ALA A 110 -1.36 47.89 12.76
CA ALA A 110 -2.68 47.25 12.86
C ALA A 110 -2.52 45.80 13.35
N LEU A 111 -1.93 45.63 14.54
CA LEU A 111 -1.95 44.39 15.32
C LEU A 111 -2.41 44.75 16.73
N ALA A 112 -3.72 44.79 16.94
CA ALA A 112 -4.38 44.70 18.24
C ALA A 112 -5.91 44.79 18.06
N SER A 113 -6.52 43.69 17.62
CA SER A 113 -7.94 43.38 17.86
C SER A 113 -8.23 42.04 17.19
N ASP A 114 -7.85 40.96 17.86
CA ASP A 114 -8.60 39.68 17.85
C ASP A 114 -8.09 38.83 19.01
N CYS A 115 -8.06 39.44 20.20
CA CYS A 115 -8.09 38.72 21.46
C CYS A 115 -9.54 38.82 21.94
N GLN A 116 -10.24 37.68 21.94
CA GLN A 116 -11.64 37.48 22.38
C GLN A 116 -12.73 37.77 21.33
N ALA A 117 -12.95 36.81 20.42
CA ALA A 117 -14.29 36.50 19.93
C ALA A 117 -14.36 35.01 19.53
N ASP A 118 -15.26 34.30 20.20
CA ASP A 118 -15.84 32.97 19.96
C ASP A 118 -15.09 31.93 19.11
N VAL A 119 -14.69 30.88 19.83
CA VAL A 119 -14.39 29.53 19.34
C VAL A 119 -15.66 28.93 18.73
N THR A 120 -15.94 29.22 17.46
CA THR A 120 -16.72 28.38 16.54
C THR A 120 -16.59 28.97 15.14
N HIS A 121 -15.70 28.44 14.30
CA HIS A 121 -15.91 28.32 12.84
C HIS A 121 -14.80 27.47 12.19
N ASN A 122 -15.24 26.44 11.47
CA ASN A 122 -14.47 25.48 10.67
C ASN A 122 -13.45 26.14 9.72
N VAL A 123 -12.17 26.15 10.08
CA VAL A 123 -11.10 26.16 9.07
C VAL A 123 -10.80 24.71 8.77
N ASP A 124 -11.00 24.28 7.52
CA ASP A 124 -10.64 22.93 7.08
C ASP A 124 -9.11 22.79 7.13
N THR A 125 -8.61 22.26 8.24
CA THR A 125 -7.18 22.11 8.52
C THR A 125 -6.52 21.05 7.64
N ALA A 126 -7.29 20.28 6.85
CA ALA A 126 -6.77 19.29 5.90
C ALA A 126 -6.38 19.88 4.53
N GLN A 127 -6.70 21.16 4.27
CA GLN A 127 -6.26 21.83 3.05
C GLN A 127 -4.79 22.21 3.14
N THR A 128 -4.03 21.94 2.08
CA THR A 128 -2.62 22.33 1.97
C THR A 128 -2.49 23.84 2.15
N ARG A 129 -1.50 24.30 2.92
CA ARG A 129 -1.25 25.74 3.05
C ARG A 129 -0.84 26.29 1.69
N ASP A 130 -1.50 27.36 1.28
CA ASP A 130 -1.17 28.02 0.02
C ASP A 130 0.09 28.88 0.20
N PHE A 131 1.15 28.52 -0.51
CA PHE A 131 2.40 29.29 -0.61
C PHE A 131 2.48 30.10 -1.92
N SER A 132 1.37 30.25 -2.65
CA SER A 132 1.32 31.05 -3.86
C SER A 132 1.78 32.49 -3.60
N GLY A 133 2.81 32.92 -4.34
CA GLY A 133 3.41 34.26 -4.21
C GLY A 133 4.68 34.32 -3.35
N VAL A 134 5.10 33.23 -2.70
CA VAL A 134 6.36 33.16 -1.95
C VAL A 134 7.48 32.64 -2.86
N THR A 135 8.64 33.29 -2.87
CA THR A 135 9.83 32.73 -3.55
C THR A 135 10.48 31.70 -2.65
N VAL A 136 10.20 30.42 -2.92
CA VAL A 136 10.71 29.30 -2.12
C VAL A 136 12.22 29.13 -2.32
N PRO A 137 13.06 29.25 -1.28
CA PRO A 137 14.48 28.96 -1.38
C PRO A 137 14.69 27.48 -1.66
N THR A 138 15.55 27.18 -2.64
CA THR A 138 15.84 25.81 -3.07
C THR A 138 17.30 25.44 -2.87
N LYS A 139 17.54 24.16 -2.58
CA LYS A 139 18.88 23.55 -2.54
C LYS A 139 18.88 22.33 -3.45
N THR A 140 20.01 22.07 -4.11
CA THR A 140 20.17 20.94 -5.04
C THR A 140 21.07 19.89 -4.42
N PHE A 141 20.68 18.63 -4.57
CA PHE A 141 21.37 17.45 -4.05
C PHE A 141 21.39 16.35 -5.11
N ASP A 142 22.24 15.35 -4.91
CA ASP A 142 22.18 14.10 -5.66
C ASP A 142 20.83 13.40 -5.41
N ILE A 143 20.24 12.81 -6.44
CA ILE A 143 18.91 12.17 -6.35
C ILE A 143 18.85 11.03 -5.32
N HIS A 144 19.97 10.38 -5.01
CA HIS A 144 19.99 9.32 -3.99
C HIS A 144 20.19 9.86 -2.56
N ASN A 145 20.44 11.15 -2.41
CA ASN A 145 20.68 11.77 -1.11
C ASN A 145 19.36 12.17 -0.43
N PHE A 146 18.51 11.18 -0.10
CA PHE A 146 17.35 11.38 0.77
C PHE A 146 17.67 11.20 2.26
N ASP A 147 18.89 10.76 2.59
CA ASP A 147 19.34 10.48 3.95
C ASP A 147 19.19 11.67 4.91
N HIS A 148 19.18 12.90 4.40
CA HIS A 148 18.97 14.10 5.22
C HIS A 148 17.50 14.55 5.32
N LEU A 149 16.59 13.90 4.58
CA LEU A 149 15.21 14.32 4.39
C LEU A 149 14.18 13.33 4.94
N ASN A 150 14.46 12.03 4.91
CA ASN A 150 13.51 11.03 5.36
C ASN A 150 14.07 10.21 6.54
N LYS A 151 13.52 10.40 7.75
CA LYS A 151 13.96 9.68 8.95
C LYS A 151 13.70 8.17 8.85
N SER A 152 12.66 7.77 8.12
CA SER A 152 12.30 6.36 7.85
C SER A 152 13.43 5.60 7.15
N SER A 153 14.13 6.25 6.21
CA SER A 153 15.21 5.64 5.43
C SER A 153 16.48 5.28 6.23
N LYS A 154 16.72 5.92 7.39
CA LYS A 154 17.95 5.72 8.18
C LYS A 154 18.01 4.39 8.92
N ASN A 155 16.86 3.76 9.14
CA ASN A 155 16.82 2.40 9.62
C ASN A 155 16.65 1.53 8.38
N CYS A 156 17.77 1.01 7.85
CA CYS A 156 17.75 -0.06 6.85
C CYS A 156 17.10 -1.30 7.51
N ASN A 157 15.77 -1.30 7.50
CA ASN A 157 14.96 -2.39 8.01
C ASN A 157 15.08 -3.54 7.03
N SER A 158 15.24 -4.74 7.57
CA SER A 158 15.15 -5.92 6.70
C SER A 158 13.69 -6.10 6.30
N VAL A 159 13.46 -6.39 5.03
CA VAL A 159 12.10 -6.58 4.48
C VAL A 159 11.87 -8.08 4.30
N LEU A 160 10.81 -8.57 4.93
CA LEU A 160 10.32 -9.93 4.75
C LEU A 160 8.99 -9.90 3.99
N ILE A 161 8.86 -10.73 2.97
CA ILE A 161 7.63 -10.85 2.18
C ILE A 161 7.00 -12.20 2.45
N VAL A 162 5.76 -12.21 2.91
CA VAL A 162 5.00 -13.45 3.19
C VAL A 162 3.84 -13.62 2.23
N GLY A 163 3.83 -14.74 1.51
CA GLY A 163 2.68 -15.21 0.72
C GLY A 163 2.05 -16.42 1.37
N CYS A 164 0.72 -16.48 1.33
CA CYS A 164 -0.06 -17.58 1.90
C CYS A 164 -1.16 -18.04 0.94
N ASP A 165 -1.46 -19.33 0.98
CA ASP A 165 -2.61 -19.92 0.28
C ASP A 165 -3.25 -21.01 1.14
N SER A 166 -4.55 -21.25 0.98
CA SER A 166 -5.31 -22.15 1.86
C SER A 166 -6.34 -22.98 1.08
N MET A 167 -6.41 -24.28 1.37
CA MET A 167 -7.38 -25.21 0.79
C MET A 167 -8.02 -26.06 1.88
N PHE A 168 -9.35 -26.15 1.84
CA PHE A 168 -10.14 -27.03 2.68
C PHE A 168 -10.56 -28.28 1.90
N LEU A 169 -10.43 -29.45 2.52
CA LEU A 169 -10.82 -30.73 1.95
C LEU A 169 -11.83 -31.43 2.85
N LEU A 170 -12.86 -32.00 2.24
CA LEU A 170 -13.79 -32.90 2.89
C LEU A 170 -13.81 -34.21 2.09
N ASP A 171 -13.62 -35.35 2.77
CA ASP A 171 -13.62 -36.67 2.13
C ASP A 171 -12.64 -36.78 0.92
N GLY A 172 -11.56 -35.99 0.93
CA GLY A 172 -10.55 -35.93 -0.14
C GLY A 172 -10.83 -34.93 -1.26
N GLU A 173 -11.99 -34.28 -1.27
CA GLU A 173 -12.39 -33.30 -2.28
C GLU A 173 -12.14 -31.86 -1.81
N CYS A 174 -11.60 -31.01 -2.70
CA CYS A 174 -11.31 -29.61 -2.38
C CYS A 174 -12.58 -28.75 -2.45
N TYR A 175 -12.85 -28.03 -1.36
CA TYR A 175 -14.00 -27.15 -1.22
C TYR A 175 -13.53 -25.69 -1.30
N GLY A 176 -13.67 -25.10 -2.48
CA GLY A 176 -13.42 -23.66 -2.68
C GLY A 176 -14.55 -22.78 -2.14
N LYS A 177 -14.59 -21.52 -2.58
CA LYS A 177 -15.70 -20.61 -2.29
C LYS A 177 -16.98 -21.09 -2.97
N PRO A 178 -18.14 -21.09 -2.30
CA PRO A 178 -19.39 -21.54 -2.92
C PRO A 178 -20.05 -20.48 -3.81
N HIS A 179 -19.83 -19.19 -3.54
CA HIS A 179 -20.38 -18.00 -4.24
C HIS A 179 -21.91 -17.87 -4.26
N THR A 180 -22.66 -18.97 -4.27
CA THR A 180 -24.13 -18.94 -4.25
C THR A 180 -24.70 -19.58 -2.98
N PRO A 181 -25.83 -19.07 -2.46
CA PRO A 181 -26.51 -19.65 -1.31
C PRO A 181 -26.84 -21.14 -1.46
N GLU A 182 -27.20 -21.58 -2.65
CA GLU A 182 -27.60 -22.97 -2.93
C GLU A 182 -26.39 -23.91 -2.80
N ILE A 183 -25.25 -23.53 -3.39
CA ILE A 183 -24.01 -24.29 -3.29
C ILE A 183 -23.52 -24.30 -1.85
N ALA A 184 -23.61 -23.16 -1.15
CA ALA A 184 -23.22 -23.05 0.26
C ALA A 184 -24.06 -23.98 1.14
N PHE A 185 -25.39 -23.98 0.96
CA PHE A 185 -26.30 -24.85 1.72
C PHE A 185 -25.95 -26.34 1.54
N GLU A 186 -25.79 -26.81 0.30
CA GLU A 186 -25.47 -28.22 0.02
C GLU A 186 -24.08 -28.60 0.57
N ARG A 187 -23.08 -27.71 0.44
CA ARG A 187 -21.73 -27.96 0.99
C ARG A 187 -21.77 -28.07 2.51
N ILE A 188 -22.41 -27.12 3.20
CA ILE A 188 -22.50 -27.13 4.67
C ILE A 188 -23.29 -28.35 5.14
N LYS A 189 -24.36 -28.72 4.45
CA LYS A 189 -25.12 -29.94 4.74
C LYS A 189 -24.26 -31.20 4.65
N ASN A 190 -23.40 -31.29 3.64
CA ASN A 190 -22.46 -32.40 3.48
C ASN A 190 -21.33 -32.39 4.51
N MET A 191 -20.92 -31.21 4.99
CA MET A 191 -19.91 -31.03 6.03
C MET A 191 -20.44 -31.34 7.44
N SER A 192 -21.75 -31.18 7.65
CA SER A 192 -22.36 -31.29 8.97
C SER A 192 -22.04 -32.63 9.65
N GLY A 193 -21.52 -32.56 10.88
CA GLY A 193 -21.11 -33.73 11.67
C GLY A 193 -19.88 -34.46 11.17
N LYS A 194 -19.15 -33.93 10.18
CA LYS A 194 -17.94 -34.53 9.63
C LYS A 194 -16.68 -33.77 10.05
N THR A 195 -15.54 -34.38 9.76
CA THR A 195 -14.23 -33.76 9.93
C THR A 195 -13.61 -33.52 8.56
N GLY A 196 -13.25 -32.26 8.28
CA GLY A 196 -12.47 -31.88 7.11
C GLY A 196 -11.01 -31.59 7.48
N GLN A 197 -10.18 -31.48 6.46
CA GLN A 197 -8.77 -31.12 6.59
C GLN A 197 -8.51 -29.77 5.95
N LEU A 198 -7.71 -28.94 6.59
CA LEU A 198 -7.31 -27.65 6.06
C LEU A 198 -5.79 -27.58 5.97
N TRP A 199 -5.33 -27.21 4.78
CA TRP A 199 -3.93 -27.00 4.46
C TRP A 199 -3.73 -25.52 4.17
N THR A 200 -2.72 -24.94 4.79
CA THR A 200 -2.29 -23.57 4.48
C THR A 200 -0.80 -23.57 4.18
N GLY A 201 -0.42 -23.10 2.99
CA GLY A 201 0.96 -22.90 2.58
C GLY A 201 1.46 -21.51 2.97
N HIS A 202 2.74 -21.44 3.29
CA HIS A 202 3.48 -20.22 3.65
C HIS A 202 4.74 -20.16 2.82
N CYS A 203 5.00 -19.03 2.20
CA CYS A 203 6.28 -18.69 1.60
C CYS A 203 6.79 -17.39 2.21
N LEU A 204 8.00 -17.40 2.74
CA LEU A 204 8.66 -16.23 3.31
C LEU A 204 9.94 -15.95 2.53
N ILE A 205 10.08 -14.72 2.04
CA ILE A 205 11.24 -14.26 1.27
C ILE A 205 11.91 -13.12 2.04
N ASP A 206 13.22 -13.25 2.28
CA ASP A 206 14.05 -12.11 2.69
C ASP A 206 14.42 -11.31 1.45
N ALA A 207 13.88 -10.10 1.32
CA ALA A 207 14.03 -9.29 0.12
C ALA A 207 15.49 -8.89 -0.14
N LYS A 208 16.29 -8.72 0.93
CA LYS A 208 17.70 -8.32 0.86
C LYS A 208 18.58 -9.46 0.39
N THR A 209 18.34 -10.67 0.89
CA THR A 209 19.20 -11.83 0.59
C THR A 209 18.65 -12.71 -0.53
N GLY A 210 17.38 -12.55 -0.91
CA GLY A 210 16.67 -13.42 -1.85
C GLY A 210 16.43 -14.84 -1.30
N LYS A 211 16.69 -15.09 -0.02
CA LYS A 211 16.46 -16.41 0.59
C LYS A 211 14.97 -16.67 0.73
N ILE A 212 14.55 -17.89 0.38
CA ILE A 212 13.16 -18.32 0.38
C ILE A 212 13.00 -19.50 1.34
N VAL A 213 11.99 -19.44 2.19
CA VAL A 213 11.54 -20.56 3.04
C VAL A 213 10.08 -20.82 2.73
N CYS A 214 9.74 -22.04 2.32
CA CYS A 214 8.37 -22.48 2.10
C CYS A 214 8.00 -23.59 3.09
N LYS A 215 6.85 -23.49 3.76
CA LYS A 215 6.33 -24.50 4.68
C LYS A 215 4.81 -24.59 4.58
N THR A 216 4.24 -25.63 5.18
CA THR A 216 2.80 -25.91 5.18
C THR A 216 2.35 -26.17 6.63
N SER A 217 1.20 -25.61 7.00
CA SER A 217 0.48 -25.93 8.23
C SER A 217 -0.75 -26.77 7.90
N HIS A 218 -1.13 -27.64 8.84
CA HIS A 218 -2.27 -28.56 8.70
C HIS A 218 -3.15 -28.52 9.95
N ALA A 219 -4.46 -28.63 9.75
CA ALA A 219 -5.43 -28.83 10.81
C ALA A 219 -6.60 -29.71 10.34
N SER A 220 -7.16 -30.49 11.26
CA SER A 220 -8.44 -31.16 11.10
C SER A 220 -9.52 -30.37 11.84
N VAL A 221 -10.63 -30.08 11.17
CA VAL A 221 -11.76 -29.30 11.72
C VAL A 221 -12.99 -30.19 11.74
N THR A 222 -13.53 -30.43 12.94
CA THR A 222 -14.76 -31.22 13.14
C THR A 222 -15.95 -30.28 13.30
N PHE A 223 -16.97 -30.49 12.47
CA PHE A 223 -18.20 -29.70 12.47
C PHE A 223 -19.28 -30.39 13.30
N SER A 224 -20.08 -29.60 14.01
CA SER A 224 -21.25 -30.10 14.71
C SER A 224 -22.34 -30.56 13.73
N GLN A 225 -23.27 -31.36 14.24
CA GLN A 225 -24.52 -31.65 13.53
C GLN A 225 -25.37 -30.37 13.47
N MET A 226 -25.80 -30.00 12.27
CA MET A 226 -26.54 -28.79 11.96
C MET A 226 -27.86 -29.16 11.30
N SER A 227 -28.95 -28.57 11.77
CA SER A 227 -30.25 -28.69 11.13
C SER A 227 -30.31 -27.87 9.84
N ASP A 228 -31.16 -28.28 8.91
CA ASP A 228 -31.46 -27.50 7.70
C ASP A 228 -31.89 -26.04 8.02
N ALA A 229 -32.47 -25.77 9.20
CA ALA A 229 -32.85 -24.43 9.63
C ALA A 229 -31.63 -23.58 10.02
N GLU A 230 -30.69 -24.15 10.78
CA GLU A 230 -29.43 -23.50 11.15
C GLU A 230 -28.57 -23.21 9.92
N ILE A 231 -28.50 -24.16 8.98
CA ILE A 231 -27.73 -23.98 7.73
C ILE A 231 -28.30 -22.81 6.92
N ARG A 232 -29.62 -22.71 6.76
CA ARG A 232 -30.23 -21.56 6.04
C ARG A 232 -29.94 -20.24 6.73
N ALA A 233 -30.11 -20.19 8.05
CA ALA A 233 -29.82 -18.99 8.82
C ALA A 233 -28.35 -18.57 8.71
N TYR A 234 -27.41 -19.52 8.68
CA TYR A 234 -26.00 -19.23 8.47
C TYR A 234 -25.72 -18.71 7.06
N VAL A 235 -26.29 -19.35 6.02
CA VAL A 235 -26.15 -18.91 4.62
C VAL A 235 -26.72 -17.50 4.41
N GLU A 236 -27.83 -17.16 5.07
CA GLU A 236 -28.44 -15.81 5.03
C GLU A 236 -27.52 -14.70 5.57
N THR A 237 -26.50 -15.03 6.38
CA THR A 237 -25.51 -14.04 6.84
C THR A 237 -24.59 -13.55 5.72
N GLY A 238 -24.49 -14.31 4.62
CA GLY A 238 -23.55 -14.06 3.52
C GLY A 238 -22.10 -14.47 3.82
N GLU A 239 -21.71 -14.67 5.09
CA GLU A 239 -20.37 -15.12 5.47
C GLU A 239 -19.86 -16.35 4.70
N PRO A 240 -20.64 -17.44 4.55
CA PRO A 240 -20.12 -18.65 3.91
C PRO A 240 -19.88 -18.50 2.39
N LEU A 241 -20.36 -17.42 1.75
CA LEU A 241 -20.35 -17.28 0.29
C LEU A 241 -18.94 -17.05 -0.28
N GLU A 242 -18.11 -16.31 0.45
CA GLU A 242 -16.81 -15.83 -0.02
C GLU A 242 -15.61 -16.47 0.70
N VAL A 243 -15.85 -17.54 1.45
CA VAL A 243 -14.81 -18.26 2.21
C VAL A 243 -14.66 -19.70 1.73
N ALA A 244 -13.41 -20.15 1.62
CA ALA A 244 -13.11 -21.53 1.26
C ALA A 244 -13.62 -22.48 2.36
N GLY A 245 -14.34 -23.53 1.97
CA GLY A 245 -14.99 -24.44 2.91
C GLY A 245 -16.28 -23.92 3.53
N SER A 246 -16.77 -22.72 3.19
CA SER A 246 -18.03 -22.18 3.72
C SER A 246 -18.07 -21.98 5.24
N PHE A 247 -16.92 -21.73 5.90
CA PHE A 247 -16.87 -21.42 7.32
C PHE A 247 -15.76 -20.42 7.68
N THR A 248 -15.92 -19.74 8.81
CA THR A 248 -14.85 -18.99 9.49
C THR A 248 -14.75 -19.43 10.94
N LEU A 249 -13.59 -19.26 11.58
CA LEU A 249 -13.39 -19.66 12.97
C LEU A 249 -13.78 -18.53 13.95
N GLU A 250 -13.67 -17.29 13.50
CA GLU A 250 -13.86 -16.05 14.24
C GLU A 250 -15.24 -15.40 14.01
N GLY A 251 -15.97 -15.83 12.98
CA GLY A 251 -17.29 -15.31 12.60
C GLY A 251 -18.45 -16.20 13.04
N PHE A 252 -19.58 -16.11 12.34
CA PHE A 252 -20.81 -16.86 12.61
C PHE A 252 -20.60 -18.37 12.50
N GLY A 253 -19.72 -18.82 11.59
CA GLY A 253 -19.37 -20.23 11.42
C GLY A 253 -18.73 -20.88 12.65
N GLY A 254 -18.07 -20.09 13.50
CA GLY A 254 -17.33 -20.59 14.66
C GLY A 254 -18.20 -21.34 15.66
N ALA A 255 -19.49 -21.01 15.75
CA ALA A 255 -20.45 -21.69 16.62
C ALA A 255 -20.73 -23.16 16.20
N PHE A 256 -20.43 -23.52 14.95
CA PHE A 256 -20.65 -24.86 14.41
C PHE A 256 -19.37 -25.71 14.36
N ILE A 257 -18.27 -25.23 14.93
CA ILE A 257 -17.01 -25.98 15.03
C ILE A 257 -16.99 -26.69 16.38
N GLU A 258 -17.03 -28.02 16.36
CA GLU A 258 -16.96 -28.86 17.56
C GLU A 258 -15.53 -28.98 18.09
N GLY A 259 -14.54 -29.04 17.20
CA GLY A 259 -13.15 -29.15 17.60
C GLY A 259 -12.16 -28.96 16.45
N ILE A 260 -10.95 -28.56 16.82
CA ILE A 260 -9.81 -28.41 15.91
C ILE A 260 -8.64 -29.21 16.48
N GLN A 261 -8.02 -30.03 15.63
CA GLN A 261 -6.78 -30.73 15.93
C GLN A 261 -5.70 -30.29 14.95
N GLY A 262 -4.54 -29.84 15.45
CA GLY A 262 -3.46 -29.31 14.63
C GLY A 262 -3.29 -27.80 14.83
N ASP A 263 -3.13 -27.04 13.76
CA ASP A 263 -2.82 -25.62 13.81
C ASP A 263 -4.06 -24.71 13.59
N PRO A 264 -4.63 -24.12 14.66
CA PRO A 264 -5.81 -23.26 14.54
C PRO A 264 -5.54 -21.95 13.80
N HIS A 265 -4.32 -21.39 13.87
CA HIS A 265 -3.99 -20.18 13.10
C HIS A 265 -3.89 -20.49 11.61
N GLY A 266 -3.44 -21.70 11.26
CA GLY A 266 -3.49 -22.22 9.89
C GLY A 266 -4.89 -22.20 9.29
N VAL A 267 -5.93 -22.47 10.09
CA VAL A 267 -7.36 -22.40 9.70
C VAL A 267 -7.80 -20.98 9.33
N LEU A 268 -7.26 -19.97 10.02
CA LEU A 268 -7.48 -18.55 9.72
C LEU A 268 -6.70 -18.06 8.48
N GLY A 269 -5.91 -18.95 7.86
CA GLY A 269 -5.16 -18.68 6.63
C GLY A 269 -3.72 -18.19 6.85
N ILE A 270 -3.24 -18.08 8.10
CA ILE A 270 -1.82 -17.83 8.39
C ILE A 270 -1.39 -18.41 9.74
N SER A 271 -0.45 -19.36 9.74
CA SER A 271 0.09 -19.97 10.96
C SER A 271 1.17 -19.09 11.59
N LEU A 272 0.86 -18.48 12.75
CA LEU A 272 1.82 -17.69 13.51
C LEU A 272 3.01 -18.53 14.05
N PRO A 273 2.81 -19.73 14.64
CA PRO A 273 3.93 -20.54 15.11
C PRO A 273 4.86 -20.99 13.98
N LEU A 274 4.29 -21.36 12.82
CA LEU A 274 5.07 -21.75 11.65
C LEU A 274 5.83 -20.55 11.09
N LEU A 275 5.16 -19.41 10.92
CA LEU A 275 5.78 -18.18 10.44
C LEU A 275 6.91 -17.72 11.37
N ARG A 276 6.73 -17.76 12.69
CA ARG A 276 7.79 -17.48 13.67
C ARG A 276 9.03 -18.37 13.44
N ASN A 277 8.84 -19.65 13.16
CA ASN A 277 9.95 -20.55 12.88
C ASN A 277 10.65 -20.21 11.55
N MET A 278 9.89 -19.85 10.51
CA MET A 278 10.45 -19.42 9.23
C MET A 278 11.25 -18.12 9.35
N VAL A 279 10.76 -17.16 10.13
CA VAL A 279 11.46 -15.90 10.45
C VAL A 279 12.79 -16.20 11.16
N ALA A 280 12.79 -17.12 12.13
CA ALA A 280 14.01 -17.56 12.82
C ALA A 280 15.00 -18.26 11.88
N GLU A 281 14.53 -19.05 10.91
CA GLU A 281 15.38 -19.70 9.89
C GLU A 281 16.07 -18.70 8.96
N LEU A 282 15.43 -17.55 8.71
CA LEU A 282 16.04 -16.44 7.98
C LEU A 282 16.99 -15.58 8.83
N GLY A 283 17.07 -15.84 10.14
CA GLY A 283 18.00 -15.17 11.06
C GLY A 283 17.42 -13.96 11.80
N TYR A 284 16.11 -13.77 11.77
CA TYR A 284 15.41 -12.70 12.47
C TYR A 284 14.66 -13.24 13.70
N ALA A 285 14.41 -12.39 14.70
CA ALA A 285 13.56 -12.77 15.83
C ALA A 285 12.12 -12.31 15.58
N TRP A 286 11.12 -13.08 16.00
CA TRP A 286 9.71 -12.65 15.87
C TRP A 286 9.42 -11.26 16.47
N PRO A 287 9.97 -10.88 17.65
CA PRO A 287 9.77 -9.54 18.20
C PRO A 287 10.35 -8.40 17.35
N ASP A 288 11.25 -8.68 16.40
CA ASP A 288 11.74 -7.66 15.45
C ASP A 288 10.64 -7.15 14.51
N LEU A 289 9.53 -7.90 14.38
CA LEU A 289 8.35 -7.56 13.58
C LEU A 289 7.28 -6.76 14.35
N TRP A 290 7.45 -6.56 15.66
CA TRP A 290 6.46 -5.85 16.48
C TRP A 290 6.53 -4.35 16.24
N ASN A 291 5.49 -3.81 15.59
CA ASN A 291 5.36 -2.37 15.29
C ASN A 291 4.01 -1.78 15.75
N LYS A 292 3.06 -2.61 16.23
CA LYS A 292 1.72 -2.15 16.61
C LYS A 292 1.71 -1.05 17.68
N ASN A 293 2.48 -1.22 18.77
CA ASN A 293 2.51 -0.23 19.85
C ASN A 293 3.11 1.11 19.39
N THR A 294 4.11 1.07 18.50
CA THR A 294 4.71 2.26 17.90
C THR A 294 3.67 3.03 17.07
N LEU A 295 2.91 2.32 16.24
CA LEU A 295 1.85 2.91 15.43
C LEU A 295 0.69 3.46 16.28
N GLU A 296 0.26 2.74 17.33
CA GLU A 296 -0.79 3.21 18.24
C GLU A 296 -0.37 4.47 19.02
N GLU A 297 0.88 4.56 19.47
CA GLU A 297 1.43 5.75 20.13
C GLU A 297 1.52 6.96 19.19
N ASP A 298 1.82 6.72 17.91
CA ASP A 298 1.90 7.78 16.89
C ASP A 298 0.51 8.24 16.43
N CYS A 299 -0.47 7.32 16.31
CA CYS A 299 -1.87 7.65 16.08
C CYS A 299 -2.49 8.43 17.25
N ALA A 300 -2.25 8.01 18.51
CA ALA A 300 -2.83 8.63 19.69
C ALA A 300 -2.35 10.06 19.95
N LYS A 301 -1.17 10.44 19.44
CA LYS A 301 -0.68 11.83 19.49
C LYS A 301 -1.37 12.74 18.48
N ASN A 302 -2.10 12.18 17.50
CA ASN A 302 -2.48 12.88 16.27
C ASN A 302 -3.99 12.91 15.96
N ASP A 303 -4.90 12.40 16.81
CA ASP A 303 -6.35 12.39 16.49
C ASP A 303 -7.28 12.89 17.61
N PRO A 304 -8.08 13.94 17.32
CA PRO A 304 -9.48 13.93 17.70
C PRO A 304 -10.37 14.53 16.57
N ALA A 305 -10.75 13.70 15.60
CA ALA A 305 -11.94 13.75 14.74
C ALA A 305 -11.62 13.41 13.27
N SER A 306 -11.54 12.12 12.94
CA SER A 306 -11.66 11.65 11.56
C SER A 306 -13.13 11.45 11.18
N VAL A 307 -13.57 12.12 10.11
CA VAL A 307 -14.77 11.74 9.35
C VAL A 307 -14.53 10.34 8.78
N GLU A 308 -15.55 9.48 8.84
CA GLU A 308 -15.47 8.05 8.52
C GLU A 308 -14.78 7.79 7.17
N VAL A 309 -13.54 7.33 7.24
CA VAL A 309 -12.85 6.63 6.16
C VAL A 309 -13.69 5.40 5.80
N PRO A 310 -13.84 5.02 4.52
CA PRO A 310 -14.51 3.78 4.16
C PRO A 310 -13.94 2.62 5.00
N LYS A 311 -14.81 1.80 5.59
CA LYS A 311 -14.44 0.65 6.46
C LYS A 311 -13.48 -0.34 5.80
N GLU A 312 -13.28 -0.24 4.49
CA GLU A 312 -12.44 -1.12 3.69
C GLU A 312 -11.04 -0.54 3.39
N ASN A 313 -10.76 0.75 3.64
CA ASN A 313 -9.42 1.30 3.43
C ASN A 313 -8.47 0.75 4.50
N VAL A 314 -7.47 0.03 4.02
CA VAL A 314 -6.50 -0.66 4.87
C VAL A 314 -5.48 0.36 5.36
N HIS A 315 -5.49 0.67 6.65
CA HIS A 315 -4.41 1.48 7.25
C HIS A 315 -3.09 0.68 7.22
N GLN A 316 -2.12 1.19 6.47
CA GLN A 316 -0.79 0.61 6.34
C GLN A 316 0.24 1.37 7.20
N PRO A 317 1.38 0.76 7.57
CA PRO A 317 2.47 1.48 8.21
C PRO A 317 2.93 2.68 7.37
N GLY A 318 2.85 3.88 7.94
CA GLY A 318 3.12 5.14 7.23
C GLY A 318 1.86 5.98 6.97
N ASP A 319 0.68 5.35 6.94
CA ASP A 319 -0.60 6.06 6.80
C ASP A 319 -0.98 6.80 8.07
N GLY A 320 -1.61 7.97 7.88
CA GLY A 320 -2.18 8.76 8.96
C GLY A 320 -1.94 10.25 8.79
N TRP A 321 -2.65 11.02 9.61
CA TRP A 321 -2.54 12.47 9.61
C TRP A 321 -1.45 12.93 10.58
N ILE A 322 -0.61 13.86 10.14
CA ILE A 322 0.35 14.57 11.00
C ILE A 322 0.04 16.07 11.02
N MET A 323 0.20 16.68 12.19
CA MET A 323 0.20 18.13 12.31
C MET A 323 1.53 18.71 11.83
N CYS A 324 1.51 19.42 10.71
CA CYS A 324 2.67 19.99 10.07
C CYS A 324 3.13 21.30 10.73
N ASP A 325 4.43 21.59 10.71
CA ASP A 325 4.97 22.88 11.17
C ASP A 325 4.41 24.08 10.38
N CYS A 326 3.84 23.84 9.19
CA CYS A 326 3.14 24.87 8.43
C CYS A 326 1.76 25.26 9.00
N GLY A 327 1.27 24.55 10.02
CA GLY A 327 -0.03 24.76 10.66
C GLY A 327 -1.21 24.06 9.97
N ARG A 328 -0.94 23.13 9.04
CA ARG A 328 -1.96 22.30 8.35
C ARG A 328 -1.73 20.82 8.63
N ARG A 329 -2.73 20.00 8.34
CA ARG A 329 -2.63 18.54 8.38
C ARG A 329 -2.15 18.03 7.03
N HIS A 330 -1.25 17.06 7.05
CA HIS A 330 -0.86 16.30 5.87
C HIS A 330 -1.00 14.80 6.10
N TRP A 331 -1.28 14.08 5.03
CA TRP A 331 -1.34 12.62 5.02
C TRP A 331 0.08 12.03 4.87
N GLY A 332 0.34 10.92 5.56
CA GLY A 332 1.62 10.21 5.54
C GLY A 332 2.55 10.62 6.68
N HIS A 333 2.73 9.76 7.68
CA HIS A 333 3.61 10.00 8.83
C HIS A 333 5.09 10.14 8.43
N ASN A 334 5.51 9.45 7.37
CA ASN A 334 6.88 9.52 6.83
C ASN A 334 7.01 10.55 5.67
N GLY A 335 5.96 11.35 5.44
CA GLY A 335 5.81 12.12 4.21
C GLY A 335 5.02 11.36 3.14
N ALA A 336 4.84 12.01 1.99
CA ALA A 336 4.16 11.44 0.83
C ALA A 336 4.99 11.67 -0.43
N ALA A 337 4.76 10.85 -1.46
CA ALA A 337 5.47 10.97 -2.72
C ALA A 337 4.60 10.51 -3.91
N GLY A 338 4.89 11.04 -5.10
CA GLY A 338 4.16 10.72 -6.32
C GLY A 338 5.00 10.88 -7.58
N VAL A 339 4.57 10.24 -8.67
CA VAL A 339 5.29 10.25 -9.96
C VAL A 339 4.61 11.18 -10.96
N LEU A 340 5.29 12.28 -11.29
CA LEU A 340 4.94 13.10 -12.46
C LEU A 340 5.53 12.45 -13.72
N LEU A 341 4.78 11.50 -14.28
CA LEU A 341 5.13 10.81 -15.51
C LEU A 341 4.80 11.69 -16.73
N ALA A 342 5.81 11.88 -17.60
CA ALA A 342 5.71 12.66 -18.82
C ALA A 342 5.97 11.80 -20.06
N ARG A 343 5.24 12.08 -21.15
CA ARG A 343 5.44 11.49 -22.47
C ARG A 343 6.16 12.47 -23.38
N ARG A 344 7.19 11.99 -24.07
CA ARG A 344 7.95 12.76 -25.07
C ARG A 344 7.51 12.39 -26.49
N ASP A 345 7.52 13.38 -27.37
CA ASP A 345 7.42 13.15 -28.80
C ASP A 345 8.71 12.48 -29.30
N GLU A 346 8.60 11.36 -30.01
CA GLU A 346 9.76 10.56 -30.44
C GLU A 346 10.68 11.33 -31.41
N ALA A 347 10.11 12.24 -32.21
CA ALA A 347 10.87 12.96 -33.23
C ALA A 347 11.59 14.19 -32.66
N THR A 348 10.95 14.91 -31.74
CA THR A 348 11.45 16.20 -31.22
C THR A 348 12.00 16.13 -29.80
N GLY A 349 11.77 15.03 -29.08
CA GLY A 349 12.14 14.86 -27.67
C GLY A 349 11.33 15.72 -26.69
N ARG A 350 10.44 16.58 -27.18
CA ARG A 350 9.68 17.52 -26.35
C ARG A 350 8.60 16.80 -25.56
N VAL A 351 8.34 17.30 -24.35
CA VAL A 351 7.23 16.82 -23.54
C VAL A 351 5.91 17.24 -24.19
N THR A 352 5.01 16.27 -24.36
CA THR A 352 3.70 16.49 -24.98
C THR A 352 2.55 16.31 -24.02
N HIS A 353 2.65 15.32 -23.13
CA HIS A 353 1.60 14.96 -22.19
C HIS A 353 2.20 14.62 -20.83
N VAL A 354 1.39 14.73 -19.78
CA VAL A 354 1.68 14.23 -18.45
C VAL A 354 0.51 13.38 -17.95
N VAL A 355 0.79 12.39 -17.10
CA VAL A 355 -0.26 11.64 -16.42
C VAL A 355 -0.84 12.50 -15.30
N MET A 356 -2.16 12.59 -15.24
CA MET A 356 -2.89 13.30 -14.20
C MET A 356 -3.97 12.39 -13.60
N GLN A 357 -4.13 12.48 -12.29
CA GLN A 357 -5.15 11.77 -11.51
C GLN A 357 -6.27 12.75 -11.12
N HIS A 358 -7.52 12.38 -11.38
CA HIS A 358 -8.71 13.07 -10.88
C HIS A 358 -9.12 12.42 -9.55
N ARG A 359 -8.86 13.12 -8.45
CA ARG A 359 -9.00 12.56 -7.10
C ARG A 359 -10.45 12.34 -6.73
N ALA A 360 -10.75 11.24 -6.03
CA ALA A 360 -12.08 10.95 -5.49
C ALA A 360 -12.59 12.10 -4.60
N LEU A 361 -13.91 12.29 -4.57
CA LEU A 361 -14.55 13.39 -3.85
C LEU A 361 -14.29 13.36 -2.33
N TRP A 362 -14.03 12.17 -1.77
CA TRP A 362 -13.80 11.95 -0.36
C TRP A 362 -12.34 12.17 0.07
N SER A 363 -11.42 12.33 -0.89
CA SER A 363 -10.00 12.60 -0.61
C SER A 363 -9.75 14.06 -0.20
N ALA A 364 -8.56 14.34 0.33
CA ALA A 364 -8.11 15.71 0.59
C ALA A 364 -8.18 16.56 -0.70
N GLU A 365 -8.89 17.69 -0.63
CA GLU A 365 -9.22 18.54 -1.78
C GLU A 365 -9.87 17.76 -2.96
N GLY A 366 -10.78 16.82 -2.66
CA GLY A 366 -11.43 15.93 -3.63
C GLY A 366 -12.06 16.60 -4.85
N GLY A 367 -12.06 15.86 -5.97
CA GLY A 367 -12.51 16.34 -7.28
C GLY A 367 -11.55 17.31 -7.95
N THR A 368 -10.33 17.47 -7.44
CA THR A 368 -9.23 18.19 -8.08
C THR A 368 -8.29 17.25 -8.85
N TRP A 369 -7.50 17.82 -9.74
CA TRP A 369 -6.50 17.11 -10.54
C TRP A 369 -5.11 17.26 -9.91
N GLY A 370 -4.40 16.15 -9.76
CA GLY A 370 -3.07 16.09 -9.17
C GLY A 370 -2.21 15.00 -9.80
N ILE A 371 -1.08 14.74 -9.15
CA ILE A 371 -0.14 13.67 -9.49
C ILE A 371 -0.54 12.44 -8.67
N PRO A 372 -0.58 11.23 -9.26
CA PRO A 372 -0.80 10.00 -8.49
C PRO A 372 0.33 9.80 -7.48
N GLY A 373 -0.02 9.46 -6.24
CA GLY A 373 0.92 9.33 -5.15
C GLY A 373 0.27 9.38 -3.77
N GLY A 374 0.85 8.63 -2.84
CA GLY A 374 0.37 8.44 -1.47
C GLY A 374 1.46 8.50 -0.42
N ALA A 375 1.20 7.88 0.74
CA ALA A 375 2.07 7.92 1.89
C ALA A 375 3.33 7.06 1.70
N ILE A 376 4.46 7.51 2.25
CA ILE A 376 5.69 6.72 2.22
C ILE A 376 5.63 5.68 3.35
N SER A 377 5.86 4.41 3.01
CA SER A 377 5.86 3.30 3.98
C SER A 377 7.12 3.28 4.86
N ASP A 378 7.07 2.51 5.96
CA ASP A 378 8.24 2.32 6.82
C ASP A 378 9.38 1.57 6.11
N GLY A 379 10.58 2.15 6.11
CA GLY A 379 11.77 1.60 5.46
C GLY A 379 11.85 1.89 3.96
N GLU A 380 10.92 2.68 3.41
CA GLU A 380 10.85 3.06 2.00
C GLU A 380 11.52 4.43 1.76
N SER A 381 12.27 4.57 0.67
CA SER A 381 12.74 5.87 0.19
C SER A 381 11.61 6.64 -0.51
N ALA A 382 11.76 7.95 -0.69
CA ALA A 382 10.74 8.75 -1.37
C ALA A 382 10.52 8.32 -2.84
N ILE A 383 11.56 7.81 -3.51
CA ILE A 383 11.44 7.30 -4.88
C ILE A 383 10.74 5.96 -4.91
N GLU A 384 11.09 5.04 -4.00
CA GLU A 384 10.40 3.75 -3.90
C GLU A 384 8.91 3.96 -3.59
N GLY A 385 8.58 4.87 -2.67
CA GLY A 385 7.21 5.24 -2.35
C GLY A 385 6.46 5.81 -3.55
N ALA A 386 7.06 6.78 -4.25
CA ALA A 386 6.45 7.31 -5.46
C ALA A 386 6.17 6.22 -6.51
N LEU A 387 7.15 5.32 -6.75
CA LEU A 387 7.02 4.25 -7.74
C LEU A 387 5.96 3.23 -7.34
N ARG A 388 5.93 2.80 -6.07
CA ARG A 388 4.91 1.88 -5.53
C ARG A 388 3.50 2.50 -5.65
N GLU A 389 3.32 3.71 -5.13
CA GLU A 389 2.03 4.41 -5.16
C GLU A 389 1.57 4.66 -6.61
N SER A 390 2.49 4.99 -7.53
CA SER A 390 2.12 5.16 -8.94
C SER A 390 1.65 3.88 -9.62
N PHE A 391 2.11 2.71 -9.16
CA PHE A 391 1.58 1.43 -9.62
C PHE A 391 0.21 1.16 -9.00
N GLU A 392 0.09 1.31 -7.68
CA GLU A 392 -1.13 1.03 -6.90
C GLU A 392 -2.30 1.94 -7.29
N GLU A 393 -2.06 3.22 -7.60
CA GLU A 393 -3.14 4.15 -7.96
C GLU A 393 -3.37 4.19 -9.49
N ALA A 394 -2.28 4.15 -10.27
CA ALA A 394 -2.28 4.57 -11.67
C ALA A 394 -1.82 3.50 -12.68
N ASN A 395 -1.50 2.28 -12.23
CA ASN A 395 -0.95 1.22 -13.07
C ASN A 395 0.32 1.64 -13.84
N ILE A 396 1.16 2.47 -13.20
CA ILE A 396 2.46 2.89 -13.73
C ILE A 396 3.54 1.94 -13.21
N THR A 397 4.01 1.03 -14.06
CA THR A 397 5.06 0.08 -13.67
C THR A 397 6.44 0.72 -13.72
N SER A 398 7.26 0.52 -12.67
CA SER A 398 8.64 1.02 -12.59
C SER A 398 9.55 0.51 -13.72
N GLN A 399 9.18 -0.62 -14.35
CA GLN A 399 9.89 -1.16 -15.51
C GLN A 399 9.71 -0.32 -16.77
N ASP A 400 8.63 0.45 -16.91
CA ASP A 400 8.28 1.18 -18.12
C ASP A 400 8.76 2.64 -18.12
N ILE A 401 9.34 3.11 -17.00
CA ILE A 401 9.67 4.51 -16.80
C ILE A 401 11.11 4.73 -16.31
N ASP A 402 11.74 5.79 -16.77
CA ASP A 402 13.03 6.27 -16.28
C ASP A 402 12.82 7.42 -15.31
N VAL A 403 13.30 7.28 -14.07
CA VAL A 403 13.33 8.36 -13.09
C VAL A 403 14.52 9.29 -13.38
N VAL A 404 14.23 10.57 -13.60
CA VAL A 404 15.20 11.56 -14.11
C VAL A 404 15.35 12.81 -13.23
N GLY A 405 14.68 12.84 -12.09
CA GLY A 405 14.79 13.94 -11.13
C GLY A 405 13.76 13.83 -10.02
N ALA A 406 13.94 14.59 -8.95
CA ALA A 406 12.96 14.71 -7.88
C ALA A 406 12.87 16.16 -7.35
N TYR A 407 11.68 16.59 -6.96
CA TYR A 407 11.44 17.81 -6.20
C TYR A 407 10.83 17.45 -4.85
N CYS A 408 11.44 17.88 -3.75
CA CYS A 408 10.92 17.71 -2.41
C CYS A 408 10.50 19.06 -1.84
N GLU A 409 9.23 19.25 -1.54
CA GLU A 409 8.77 20.38 -0.74
C GLU A 409 8.88 20.02 0.75
N SER A 410 9.65 20.80 1.52
CA SER A 410 9.89 20.54 2.93
C SER A 410 9.18 21.53 3.85
N HIS A 411 8.27 21.00 4.67
CA HIS A 411 7.57 21.74 5.72
C HIS A 411 8.13 21.45 7.12
N GLY A 412 9.44 21.23 7.23
CA GLY A 412 10.07 20.88 8.51
C GLY A 412 9.84 19.42 8.91
N ASN A 413 8.78 19.16 9.67
CA ASN A 413 8.44 17.82 10.16
C ASN A 413 7.73 16.91 9.13
N TRP A 414 7.19 17.47 8.04
CA TRP A 414 6.57 16.74 6.93
C TRP A 414 7.13 17.19 5.56
N ARG A 415 7.03 16.31 4.55
CA ARG A 415 7.52 16.56 3.18
C ARG A 415 6.65 15.87 2.13
N TYR A 416 6.57 16.48 0.94
CA TYR A 416 6.06 15.84 -0.28
C TYR A 416 7.17 15.73 -1.32
N THR A 417 7.35 14.56 -1.93
CA THR A 417 8.33 14.36 -3.02
C THR A 417 7.65 14.06 -4.35
N THR A 418 7.80 14.96 -5.31
CA THR A 418 7.41 14.75 -6.71
C THR A 418 8.59 14.16 -7.47
N VAL A 419 8.46 12.92 -7.94
CA VAL A 419 9.45 12.24 -8.78
C VAL A 419 9.12 12.50 -10.25
N PHE A 420 10.10 12.96 -11.02
CA PHE A 420 9.96 13.21 -12.45
C PHE A 420 10.40 11.97 -13.21
N ALA A 421 9.54 11.50 -14.10
CA ALA A 421 9.83 10.33 -14.93
C ALA A 421 9.41 10.52 -16.38
N PHE A 422 10.10 9.81 -17.28
CA PHE A 422 9.70 9.66 -18.68
C PHE A 422 9.43 8.21 -19.01
N GLU A 423 8.60 7.95 -20.02
CA GLU A 423 8.52 6.61 -20.61
C GLU A 423 9.89 6.18 -21.15
N LYS A 424 10.26 4.93 -20.88
CA LYS A 424 11.46 4.30 -21.44
C LYS A 424 11.33 4.18 -22.97
N PRO A 425 12.45 4.25 -23.70
CA PRO A 425 12.44 3.99 -25.14
C PRO A 425 11.82 2.63 -25.47
N GLY A 426 10.78 2.62 -26.32
CA GLY A 426 10.06 1.40 -26.73
C GLY A 426 8.99 0.91 -25.74
N HIS A 427 8.82 1.60 -24.61
CA HIS A 427 7.73 1.35 -23.66
C HIS A 427 6.62 2.36 -23.84
N ARG A 428 5.39 1.95 -23.51
CA ARG A 428 4.23 2.84 -23.54
C ARG A 428 3.33 2.54 -22.36
N VAL A 429 3.16 3.54 -21.51
CA VAL A 429 2.33 3.46 -20.30
C VAL A 429 0.90 3.86 -20.66
N GLU A 430 -0.03 2.97 -20.31
CA GLU A 430 -1.47 3.20 -20.40
C GLU A 430 -2.03 3.26 -18.97
N PRO A 431 -2.05 4.44 -18.35
CA PRO A 431 -2.43 4.56 -16.95
C PRO A 431 -3.93 4.32 -16.79
N CYS A 432 -4.32 3.69 -15.70
CA CYS A 432 -5.71 3.47 -15.34
C CYS A 432 -5.90 3.54 -13.82
N ALA A 433 -7.08 3.97 -13.38
CA ALA A 433 -7.45 3.88 -11.97
C ALA A 433 -7.46 2.40 -11.56
N HIS A 434 -6.63 2.06 -10.57
CA HIS A 434 -6.51 0.70 -10.02
C HIS A 434 -7.16 0.60 -8.63
N ASP A 435 -7.54 1.74 -8.03
CA ASP A 435 -8.21 1.84 -6.74
C ASP A 435 -9.45 2.76 -6.75
N ASP A 436 -10.15 2.83 -5.61
CA ASP A 436 -11.32 3.68 -5.37
C ASP A 436 -10.94 5.14 -5.03
N GLU A 437 -9.64 5.46 -4.99
CA GLU A 437 -9.13 6.81 -4.68
C GLU A 437 -9.14 7.73 -5.91
N SER A 438 -9.33 7.14 -7.09
CA SER A 438 -9.24 7.81 -8.38
C SER A 438 -10.58 7.76 -9.15
N MET A 439 -11.12 8.93 -9.51
CA MET A 439 -12.28 8.99 -10.42
C MET A 439 -11.89 8.71 -11.87
N GLU A 440 -10.71 9.17 -12.26
CA GLU A 440 -10.16 9.05 -13.61
C GLU A 440 -8.64 9.23 -13.54
N ILE A 441 -7.90 8.48 -14.36
CA ILE A 441 -6.47 8.71 -14.58
C ILE A 441 -6.25 8.74 -16.09
N LYS A 442 -5.56 9.78 -16.58
CA LYS A 442 -5.32 9.92 -18.02
C LYS A 442 -4.08 10.73 -18.36
N TRP A 443 -3.64 10.56 -19.60
CA TRP A 443 -2.74 11.47 -20.27
C TRP A 443 -3.44 12.80 -20.57
N VAL A 444 -2.86 13.90 -20.11
CA VAL A 444 -3.32 15.26 -20.36
C VAL A 444 -2.26 16.01 -21.18
N PRO A 445 -2.63 16.66 -22.30
CA PRO A 445 -1.70 17.52 -23.02
C PRO A 445 -1.10 18.57 -22.08
N ILE A 446 0.22 18.78 -22.15
CA ILE A 446 0.93 19.63 -21.17
C ILE A 446 0.39 21.08 -21.13
N ASP A 447 -0.11 21.59 -22.25
CA ASP A 447 -0.72 22.91 -22.35
C ASP A 447 -2.17 22.98 -21.83
N ASP A 448 -2.81 21.83 -21.61
CA ASP A 448 -4.17 21.74 -21.06
C ASP A 448 -4.20 21.57 -19.55
N VAL A 449 -3.07 21.21 -18.92
CA VAL A 449 -2.98 21.03 -17.46
C VAL A 449 -3.46 22.27 -16.67
N PRO A 450 -3.07 23.52 -17.01
CA PRO A 450 -3.57 24.71 -16.31
C PRO A 450 -5.09 24.95 -16.46
N LYS A 451 -5.75 24.29 -17.41
CA LYS A 451 -7.20 24.42 -17.65
C LYS A 451 -8.01 23.49 -16.73
N LEU A 452 -7.36 22.53 -16.07
CA LEU A 452 -7.98 21.63 -15.12
C LEU A 452 -8.18 22.31 -13.76
N LYS A 453 -9.12 21.77 -12.96
CA LYS A 453 -9.27 22.15 -11.55
C LYS A 453 -8.14 21.51 -10.74
N LEU A 454 -6.95 22.11 -10.77
CA LEU A 454 -5.76 21.58 -10.10
C LEU A 454 -5.86 21.67 -8.57
N LEU A 455 -5.30 20.65 -7.90
CA LEU A 455 -4.97 20.67 -6.47
C LEU A 455 -4.16 21.94 -6.15
N THR A 456 -4.36 22.54 -4.98
CA THR A 456 -3.75 23.84 -4.64
C THR A 456 -2.21 23.81 -4.78
N ALA A 457 -1.55 22.81 -4.21
CA ALA A 457 -0.09 22.62 -4.34
C ALA A 457 0.34 22.46 -5.80
N MET A 458 -0.34 21.58 -6.55
CA MET A 458 -0.04 21.33 -7.97
C MET A 458 -0.17 22.61 -8.81
N ARG A 459 -1.18 23.43 -8.55
CA ARG A 459 -1.37 24.71 -9.25
C ARG A 459 -0.21 25.67 -9.01
N THR A 460 0.26 25.76 -7.76
CA THR A 460 1.36 26.62 -7.35
C THR A 460 2.68 26.18 -7.99
N ASP A 461 2.96 24.87 -8.00
CA ASP A 461 4.22 24.32 -8.49
C ASP A 461 4.26 24.10 -10.01
N TRP A 462 3.11 24.03 -10.68
CA TRP A 462 3.03 23.65 -12.09
C TRP A 462 3.96 24.44 -13.04
N PRO A 463 4.10 25.78 -12.93
CA PRO A 463 5.04 26.52 -13.79
C PRO A 463 6.48 26.03 -13.65
N SER A 464 6.91 25.73 -12.41
CA SER A 464 8.25 25.21 -12.11
C SER A 464 8.41 23.77 -12.58
N PHE A 465 7.39 22.92 -12.39
CA PHE A 465 7.40 21.53 -12.86
C PHE A 465 7.46 21.45 -14.38
N ARG A 466 6.68 22.27 -15.09
CA ARG A 466 6.73 22.37 -16.56
C ARG A 466 8.13 22.77 -17.04
N ALA A 467 8.70 23.84 -16.48
CA ALA A 467 10.04 24.29 -16.86
C ALA A 467 11.10 23.21 -16.60
N ARG A 468 10.94 22.45 -15.52
CA ARG A 468 11.84 21.36 -15.18
C ARG A 468 11.71 20.17 -16.13
N LEU A 469 10.49 19.75 -16.48
CA LEU A 469 10.25 18.74 -17.50
C LEU A 469 10.87 19.13 -18.86
N ASP A 470 10.77 20.40 -19.24
CA ASP A 470 11.41 20.93 -20.45
C ASP A 470 12.95 20.94 -20.37
N SER A 471 13.51 21.03 -19.16
CA SER A 471 14.96 20.93 -18.94
C SER A 471 15.45 19.50 -18.93
N LEU A 472 14.69 18.58 -18.33
CA LEU A 472 15.03 17.15 -18.20
C LEU A 472 14.82 16.37 -19.51
N SER A 473 14.01 16.90 -20.43
CA SER A 473 13.76 16.29 -21.74
C SER A 473 14.84 16.56 -22.79
N ARG A 474 15.77 17.48 -22.52
CA ARG A 474 16.92 17.82 -23.38
C ARG A 474 18.11 16.96 -23.03
#